data_AF-S3J8H8-F1
#
_entry.id   AF-S3J8H8-F1
#
_cell.length_a   1.000
_cell.length_b   1.000
_cell.length_c   1.000
_cell.angle_alpha   90.00
_cell.angle_beta   90.00
_cell.angle_gamma   90.00
#
_symmetry.space_group_name_H-M   'P 1'
#
loop_
_entity.id
_entity.type
_entity.pdbx_description
1 polymer ?
#
loop_
_entity_poly.entity_id
_entity_poly.type
_entity_poly.pdbx_seq_one_letter_code
_entity_poly.pdbx_strand_id
1 'polypeptide(L)'
;MVQIDAHGDMRFEYEGSHHNHACVIGGVLEMVLPTLPVGIRAICREEAELIAKQQIPVIWDRDIVRDAELCCFRQHNFQEPATSITSPGETLSNSY
;
A
#
# COMPACT_ATOMS: atom_id res chain seq x y z
N MET A 1 2.99 -5.66 -5.52
CA MET A 1 1.72 -6.33 -5.88
C MET A 1 0.62 -5.29 -5.97
N VAL A 2 -0.23 -5.36 -7.00
CA VAL A 2 -1.47 -4.58 -7.05
C VAL A 2 -2.62 -5.51 -6.65
N GLN A 3 -3.38 -5.13 -5.64
CA GLN A 3 -4.55 -5.86 -5.18
C GLN A 3 -5.79 -5.08 -5.59
N ILE A 4 -6.68 -5.71 -6.34
CA ILE A 4 -7.98 -5.14 -6.70
C ILE A 4 -9.03 -5.90 -5.90
N ASP A 5 -9.53 -5.30 -4.83
CA ASP A 5 -10.50 -5.94 -3.94
C ASP A 5 -11.39 -4.88 -3.26
N ALA A 6 -12.54 -5.32 -2.75
CA ALA A 6 -13.37 -4.53 -1.84
C ALA A 6 -12.83 -4.52 -0.40
N HIS A 7 -12.13 -5.59 -0.01
CA HIS A 7 -11.68 -5.86 1.34
C HIS A 7 -10.18 -5.63 1.50
N GLY A 8 -9.75 -5.27 2.72
CA GLY A 8 -8.34 -5.08 3.02
C GLY A 8 -7.55 -6.39 2.97
N ASP A 9 -8.13 -7.49 3.47
CA ASP A 9 -7.49 -8.81 3.63
C ASP A 9 -6.11 -8.75 4.30
N MET A 10 -5.96 -7.78 5.20
CA MET A 10 -4.72 -7.36 5.84
C MET A 10 -4.56 -7.94 7.25
N ARG A 11 -5.44 -8.85 7.65
CA ARG A 11 -5.40 -9.45 8.99
C ARG A 11 -4.19 -10.35 9.13
N PHE A 12 -3.63 -10.36 10.35
CA PHE A 12 -2.58 -11.31 10.71
C PHE A 12 -3.14 -12.73 10.81
N GLU A 13 -4.33 -12.87 11.40
CA GLU A 13 -4.97 -14.16 11.62
C GLU A 13 -6.49 -14.00 11.58
N TYR A 14 -7.18 -15.00 11.02
CA TYR A 14 -8.64 -15.07 11.05
C TYR A 14 -9.08 -16.52 11.29
N GLU A 15 -9.96 -16.71 12.26
CA GLU A 15 -10.47 -18.03 12.68
C GLU A 15 -9.37 -19.07 12.98
N GLY A 16 -8.24 -18.64 13.57
CA GLY A 16 -7.15 -19.56 13.91
C GLY A 16 -6.16 -19.84 12.79
N SER A 17 -6.32 -19.20 11.61
CA SER A 17 -5.50 -19.49 10.43
C SER A 17 -4.94 -18.23 9.77
N HIS A 18 -3.66 -18.29 9.42
CA HIS A 18 -2.94 -17.27 8.64
C HIS A 18 -3.14 -17.48 7.13
N HIS A 19 -3.63 -18.66 6.72
CA HIS A 19 -3.91 -19.00 5.32
C HIS A 19 -5.36 -18.70 4.91
N ASN A 20 -6.08 -17.93 5.73
CA ASN A 20 -7.42 -17.50 5.39
C ASN A 20 -7.37 -16.43 4.28
N HIS A 21 -8.40 -16.37 3.43
CA HIS A 21 -8.49 -15.36 2.38
C HIS A 21 -8.40 -13.93 2.94
N ALA A 22 -8.94 -13.70 4.14
CA ALA A 22 -8.87 -12.42 4.85
C ALA A 22 -7.45 -12.03 5.37
N CYS A 23 -6.45 -12.88 5.18
CA CYS A 23 -5.08 -12.68 5.69
C CYS A 23 -4.02 -12.61 4.58
N VAL A 24 -4.41 -12.79 3.31
CA VAL A 24 -3.46 -12.94 2.19
C VAL A 24 -2.54 -11.72 2.07
N ILE A 25 -3.08 -10.52 2.27
CA ILE A 25 -2.31 -9.27 2.18
C ILE A 25 -1.47 -9.06 3.42
N GLY A 26 -1.97 -9.49 4.59
CA GLY A 26 -1.19 -9.52 5.83
C GLY A 26 0.16 -10.21 5.63
N GLY A 27 0.16 -11.40 5.05
CA GLY A 27 1.39 -12.13 4.73
C GLY A 27 2.28 -11.44 3.69
N VAL A 28 1.70 -10.76 2.69
CA VAL A 28 2.47 -9.99 1.70
C VAL A 28 3.18 -8.80 2.34
N LEU A 29 2.51 -8.13 3.28
CA LEU A 29 3.08 -7.01 4.04
C LEU A 29 4.21 -7.46 4.98
N GLU A 30 4.10 -8.65 5.58
CA GLU A 30 5.18 -9.23 6.39
C GLU A 30 6.44 -9.51 5.60
N MET A 31 6.31 -9.88 4.33
CA MET A 31 7.44 -10.02 3.41
C MET A 31 8.04 -8.67 2.97
N VAL A 32 7.49 -7.55 3.46
CA VAL A 32 7.94 -6.18 3.14
C VAL A 32 7.88 -5.90 1.64
N LEU A 33 6.89 -6.48 0.95
CA LEU A 33 6.70 -6.29 -0.47
C LEU A 33 5.84 -5.03 -0.73
N PRO A 34 6.25 -4.16 -1.67
CA PRO A 34 5.43 -3.01 -2.07
C PRO A 34 4.05 -3.47 -2.51
N THR A 35 3.01 -2.97 -1.85
CA THR A 35 1.62 -3.40 -2.06
C THR A 35 0.72 -2.20 -2.22
N LEU A 36 -0.15 -2.26 -3.22
CA LEU A 36 -1.15 -1.22 -3.51
C LEU A 36 -2.55 -1.85 -3.58
N PRO A 37 -3.33 -1.76 -2.48
CA PRO A 37 -4.74 -2.11 -2.47
C PRO A 37 -5.59 -1.04 -3.18
N VAL A 38 -6.48 -1.48 -4.07
CA VAL A 38 -7.30 -0.64 -4.94
C VAL A 38 -8.76 -1.09 -4.88
N GLY A 39 -9.66 -0.13 -4.68
CA GLY A 39 -11.10 -0.39 -4.60
C GLY A 39 -11.59 -0.73 -3.19
N ILE A 40 -10.74 -0.48 -2.18
CA ILE A 40 -11.03 -0.82 -0.78
C ILE A 40 -12.21 0.03 -0.27
N ARG A 41 -13.20 -0.64 0.31
CA ARG A 41 -14.37 -0.03 0.95
C ARG A 41 -14.83 -0.76 2.21
N ALA A 42 -14.27 -1.92 2.52
CA ALA A 42 -14.57 -2.70 3.71
C ALA A 42 -13.27 -3.10 4.40
N ILE A 43 -13.03 -2.55 5.59
CA ILE A 43 -11.91 -2.92 6.46
C ILE A 43 -12.36 -2.97 7.91
N CYS A 44 -11.68 -3.77 8.72
CA CYS A 44 -11.83 -3.72 10.18
C CYS A 44 -10.88 -2.69 10.80
N ARG A 45 -11.04 -2.47 12.10
CA ARG A 45 -10.28 -1.47 12.85
C ARG A 45 -8.79 -1.78 12.84
N GLU A 46 -8.44 -3.04 13.01
CA GLU A 46 -7.08 -3.55 13.06
C GLU A 46 -6.35 -3.27 11.74
N GLU A 47 -7.03 -3.47 10.61
CA GLU A 47 -6.51 -3.17 9.28
C GLU A 47 -6.31 -1.66 9.09
N ALA A 48 -7.26 -0.84 9.55
CA ALA A 48 -7.12 0.63 9.50
C ALA A 48 -5.92 1.12 10.31
N GLU A 49 -5.70 0.56 11.49
CA GLU A 49 -4.54 0.84 12.34
C GLU A 49 -3.24 0.39 11.67
N LEU A 50 -3.24 -0.77 11.00
CA LEU A 50 -2.09 -1.27 10.25
C LEU A 50 -1.71 -0.35 9.07
N ILE A 51 -2.70 0.04 8.26
CA ILE A 51 -2.53 0.97 7.13
C ILE A 51 -1.92 2.29 7.61
N ALA A 52 -2.44 2.85 8.71
CA ALA A 52 -1.93 4.08 9.28
C ALA A 52 -0.51 3.91 9.86
N LYS A 53 -0.23 2.80 10.55
CA LYS A 53 1.07 2.53 11.16
C LYS A 53 2.17 2.35 10.13
N GLN A 54 1.89 1.61 9.06
CA GLN A 54 2.86 1.28 8.02
C GLN A 54 2.82 2.25 6.83
N GLN A 55 1.92 3.24 6.84
CA GLN A 55 1.74 4.21 5.75
C GLN A 55 1.49 3.52 4.40
N ILE A 56 0.66 2.47 4.41
CA ILE A 56 0.35 1.68 3.21
C ILE A 56 -0.48 2.57 2.26
N PRO A 57 -0.05 2.75 1.00
CA PRO A 57 -0.83 3.50 0.04
C PRO A 57 -2.07 2.68 -0.35
N VAL A 58 -3.26 3.25 -0.15
CA VAL A 58 -4.55 2.62 -0.48
C VAL A 58 -5.37 3.54 -1.38
N ILE A 59 -5.88 2.98 -2.47
CA ILE A 59 -6.89 3.64 -3.29
C ILE A 59 -8.27 3.20 -2.80
N TRP A 60 -9.01 4.13 -2.20
CA TRP A 60 -10.35 3.90 -1.70
C TRP A 60 -11.38 3.96 -2.82
N ASP A 61 -12.35 3.05 -2.79
CA ASP A 61 -13.48 3.02 -3.74
C ASP A 61 -14.20 4.38 -3.83
N ARG A 62 -14.43 5.01 -2.67
CA ARG A 62 -15.09 6.33 -2.58
C ARG A 62 -14.33 7.44 -3.30
N ASP A 63 -13.00 7.32 -3.43
CA ASP A 63 -12.19 8.30 -4.14
C ASP A 63 -12.30 8.08 -5.66
N ILE A 64 -12.31 6.81 -6.10
CA ILE A 64 -12.53 6.43 -7.51
C ILE A 64 -13.89 6.93 -8.02
N VAL A 65 -14.96 6.74 -7.24
CA VAL A 65 -16.33 7.13 -7.64
C VAL A 65 -16.47 8.66 -7.76
N ARG A 66 -15.74 9.42 -6.93
CA ARG A 66 -15.84 10.88 -6.89
C ARG A 66 -15.04 11.54 -7.99
N ASP A 67 -13.85 11.02 -8.27
CA ASP A 67 -12.96 11.56 -9.30
C ASP A 67 -11.93 10.49 -9.68
N ALA A 68 -12.13 9.88 -10.85
CA ALA A 68 -11.27 8.83 -11.36
C ALA A 68 -9.82 9.32 -11.63
N GLU A 69 -9.63 10.60 -11.93
CA GLU A 69 -8.31 11.20 -12.18
C GLU A 69 -7.57 11.47 -10.86
N LEU A 70 -8.30 11.78 -9.78
CA LEU A 70 -7.72 12.06 -8.45
C LEU A 70 -7.01 10.83 -7.83
N CYS A 71 -7.45 9.64 -8.20
CA CYS A 71 -6.85 8.36 -7.80
C CYS A 71 -5.36 8.29 -8.18
N CYS A 72 -5.00 8.78 -9.37
CA CYS A 72 -3.61 8.79 -9.86
C CYS A 72 -2.79 9.91 -9.19
N PHE A 73 -3.38 11.06 -8.91
CA PHE A 73 -2.67 12.22 -8.37
C PHE A 73 -2.32 12.14 -6.88
N ARG A 74 -3.17 11.51 -6.05
CA ARG A 74 -2.87 11.38 -4.61
C ARG A 74 -1.63 10.50 -4.34
N GLN A 75 -1.25 9.64 -5.29
CA GLN A 75 -0.05 8.81 -5.21
C GLN A 75 1.24 9.48 -5.71
N HIS A 76 1.15 10.54 -6.51
CA HIS A 76 2.34 11.27 -6.99
C HIS A 76 3.05 12.10 -5.90
N ASN A 77 2.53 12.14 -4.68
CA ASN A 77 3.20 12.66 -3.48
C ASN A 77 3.70 11.55 -2.54
N PHE A 78 3.71 10.29 -2.98
CA PHE A 78 4.38 9.22 -2.24
C PHE A 78 5.88 9.47 -2.34
N GLN A 79 6.46 10.09 -1.30
CA GLN A 79 7.91 10.19 -1.15
C GLN A 79 8.47 8.77 -1.18
N GLU A 80 9.35 8.51 -2.15
CA GLU A 80 10.20 7.32 -2.19
C GLU A 80 10.68 7.03 -0.75
N PRO A 81 10.52 5.80 -0.23
CA PRO A 81 11.16 5.45 1.02
C PRO A 81 12.66 5.73 0.86
N ALA A 82 13.26 6.38 1.86
CA ALA A 82 14.67 6.73 1.83
C ALA A 82 15.52 5.46 1.74
N THR A 83 15.78 4.98 0.52
CA THR A 83 16.72 3.90 0.27
C THR A 83 18.12 4.49 0.33
N SER A 84 18.68 4.62 1.53
CA SER A 84 20.10 4.92 1.70
C SER A 84 20.93 3.68 1.36
N ILE A 85 21.08 3.41 0.08
CA ILE A 85 22.22 2.66 -0.44
C ILE A 85 23.03 3.65 -1.28
N THR A 86 23.83 4.45 -0.57
CA THR A 86 24.84 5.28 -1.19
C THR A 86 25.96 4.37 -1.69
N SER A 87 26.01 4.09 -2.98
CA SER A 87 27.22 3.63 -3.64
C SER A 87 28.02 4.86 -4.09
N PRO A 88 29.32 4.96 -3.78
CA PRO A 88 30.11 6.16 -4.06
C PRO A 88 30.46 6.28 -5.54
N GLY A 89 30.10 7.42 -6.11
CA GLY A 89 30.68 7.92 -7.37
C GLY A 89 29.76 7.79 -8.57
N GLU A 90 29.17 8.91 -8.98
CA GLU A 90 29.32 9.44 -10.33
C GLU A 90 28.76 10.87 -10.36
N THR A 91 29.67 11.84 -10.42
CA THR A 91 29.41 13.20 -10.87
C THR A 91 28.93 13.16 -12.31
N LEU A 92 27.72 13.66 -12.57
CA LEU A 92 27.41 14.27 -13.86
C LEU A 92 26.62 15.56 -13.65
N SER A 93 27.28 16.64 -14.01
CA SER A 93 26.73 17.94 -14.33
C SER A 93 25.56 17.82 -15.31
N ASN A 94 24.46 18.54 -15.07
CA ASN A 94 24.03 19.57 -16.02
C ASN A 94 22.95 20.48 -15.44
N SER A 95 23.23 21.77 -15.61
CA SER A 95 22.31 22.90 -15.71
C SER A 95 21.12 22.62 -16.63
N TYR A 96 19.90 22.91 -16.17
CA TYR A 96 18.97 23.94 -16.67
C TYR A 96 17.77 24.03 -15.72
#